data_AF-A0A954LGL5-F1
#
_entry.id   AF-A0A954LGL5-F1
#
_cell.length_a   1.000
_cell.length_b   1.000
_cell.length_c   1.000
_cell.angle_alpha   90.00
_cell.angle_beta   90.00
_cell.angle_gamma   90.00
#
_symmetry.space_group_name_H-M   'P 1'
#
loop_
_entity.id
_entity.type
_entity.pdbx_description
1 polymer ?
#
loop_
_entity_poly.entity_id
_entity_poly.type
_entity_poly.pdbx_seq_one_letter_code
_entity_poly.pdbx_strand_id
1 'polypeptide(L)' 'AGVNHGDPSIKHGQQFLVNTQRDDGSWTVQGTKASKKDDVEETAVYWGTTWAALGLMASIPDQPK' A
#
# COMPACT_ATOMS: atom_id res chain seq x y z
N ALA A 1 3.39 -7.59 18.88
CA ALA A 1 2.21 -6.76 19.18
C ALA A 1 1.62 -6.27 17.86
N GLY A 2 0.29 -6.24 17.73
CA GLY A 2 -0.43 -5.66 16.60
C GLY A 2 -1.49 -4.68 17.13
N VAL A 3 -1.75 -3.61 16.38
CA VAL A 3 -2.82 -2.64 16.71
C VAL A 3 -4.17 -3.14 16.18
N ASN A 4 -5.26 -2.65 16.77
CA ASN A 4 -6.61 -2.99 16.32
C ASN A 4 -6.88 -2.43 14.90
N HIS A 5 -7.68 -3.10 14.09
CA HIS A 5 -8.04 -2.64 12.74
C HIS A 5 -8.74 -1.27 12.73
N GLY A 6 -9.42 -0.90 13.81
CA GLY A 6 -10.06 0.40 13.99
C GLY A 6 -9.11 1.51 14.43
N ASP A 7 -7.83 1.21 14.70
CA ASP A 7 -6.84 2.21 15.12
C ASP A 7 -6.72 3.33 14.07
N PRO A 8 -6.65 4.62 14.48
CA PRO A 8 -6.50 5.73 13.55
C PRO A 8 -5.35 5.56 12.56
N SER A 9 -4.25 4.91 12.96
CA SER A 9 -3.08 4.67 12.12
C SER A 9 -3.40 3.72 10.97
N ILE A 10 -4.23 2.70 11.21
CA ILE A 10 -4.69 1.77 10.18
C ILE A 10 -5.58 2.50 9.18
N LYS A 11 -6.53 3.32 9.66
CA LYS A 11 -7.39 4.13 8.79
C LYS A 11 -6.60 5.11 7.93
N HIS A 12 -5.60 5.78 8.50
CA HIS A 12 -4.73 6.66 7.74
C HIS A 12 -3.93 5.90 6.67
N GLY A 13 -3.41 4.71 7.00
CA GLY A 13 -2.74 3.84 6.04
C GLY A 13 -3.65 3.42 4.88
N GLN A 14 -4.89 3.00 5.18
CA GLN A 14 -5.90 2.68 4.16
C GLN A 14 -6.15 3.88 3.23
N GLN A 15 -6.40 5.06 3.82
CA GLN A 15 -6.67 6.27 3.06
C GLN A 15 -5.49 6.67 2.17
N PHE A 16 -4.26 6.56 2.70
CA PHE A 16 -3.05 6.83 1.93
C PHE A 16 -2.94 5.90 0.73
N LEU A 17 -3.13 4.58 0.93
CA LEU A 17 -3.07 3.62 -0.16
C LEU A 17 -4.15 3.92 -1.21
N VAL A 18 -5.41 4.08 -0.82
CA VAL A 18 -6.50 4.40 -1.77
C VAL A 18 -6.22 5.69 -2.54
N ASN A 19 -5.73 6.74 -1.88
CA ASN A 19 -5.49 8.04 -2.53
C ASN A 19 -4.25 8.04 -3.45
N THR A 20 -3.35 7.08 -3.29
CA THR A 20 -2.10 7.00 -4.08
C THR A 20 -2.12 5.88 -5.12
N GLN A 21 -3.25 5.16 -5.24
CA GLN A 21 -3.47 4.21 -6.32
C GLN A 21 -3.46 4.96 -7.66
N ARG A 22 -2.78 4.41 -8.66
CA ARG A 22 -2.79 4.93 -10.03
C ARG A 22 -4.11 4.59 -10.73
N ASP A 23 -4.39 5.26 -11.84
CA ASP A 23 -5.62 5.03 -12.64
C ASP A 23 -5.75 3.58 -13.14
N ASP A 24 -4.63 2.88 -13.35
CA ASP A 24 -4.58 1.46 -13.74
C ASP A 24 -4.72 0.48 -12.55
N GLY A 25 -4.86 1.01 -11.33
CA GLY A 25 -5.00 0.24 -10.10
C GLY A 25 -3.68 -0.15 -9.43
N SER A 26 -2.53 0.23 -9.98
CA SER A 26 -1.22 -0.15 -9.44
C SER A 26 -0.68 0.82 -8.38
N TRP A 27 0.28 0.35 -7.59
CA TRP A 27 1.12 1.18 -6.72
C TRP A 27 2.59 1.01 -7.07
N THR A 28 3.32 2.12 -7.11
CA THR A 28 4.75 2.11 -7.39
C THR A 28 5.53 2.42 -6.13
N VAL A 29 6.58 1.65 -5.83
CA VAL A 29 7.53 2.04 -4.79
C VAL A 29 8.63 2.90 -5.38
N GLN A 30 8.95 4.01 -4.72
CA GLN A 30 10.13 4.78 -5.09
C GLN A 30 11.39 3.98 -4.73
N GLY A 31 12.36 3.95 -5.64
CA GLY A 31 13.67 3.38 -5.36
C GLY A 31 14.33 4.08 -4.17
N THR A 32 14.86 3.31 -3.23
CA THR A 32 15.59 3.85 -2.06
C THR A 32 16.98 4.36 -2.40
N LYS A 33 17.51 4.00 -3.57
CA LYS A 33 18.77 4.53 -4.09
C LYS A 33 18.55 5.91 -4.69
N ALA A 34 19.31 6.91 -4.21
CA ALA A 34 19.22 8.29 -4.68
C ALA A 34 19.42 8.44 -6.20
N SER A 35 20.23 7.57 -6.82
CA SER A 35 20.48 7.56 -8.27
C SER A 35 19.36 6.95 -9.12
N LYS A 36 18.34 6.37 -8.51
CA LYS A 36 17.23 5.63 -9.15
C LYS A 36 15.86 6.06 -8.61
N LYS A 37 15.80 7.24 -7.99
CA LYS A 37 14.61 7.71 -7.27
C LYS A 37 13.48 8.11 -8.21
N ASP A 38 13.82 8.60 -9.41
CA ASP A 38 12.88 9.04 -10.43
C ASP A 38 12.59 7.97 -11.50
N ASP A 39 13.36 6.87 -11.54
CA ASP A 39 13.13 5.74 -12.44
C ASP A 39 12.17 4.74 -11.78
N VAL A 40 10.90 4.76 -12.21
CA VAL A 40 9.96 3.70 -11.85
C VAL A 40 10.25 2.48 -12.73
N GLU A 41 11.07 1.57 -12.21
CA GLU A 41 11.29 0.26 -12.83
C GLU A 41 10.01 -0.59 -12.72
N GLU A 42 9.70 -1.37 -13.76
CA GLU A 42 8.48 -2.19 -13.84
C GLU A 42 8.30 -3.12 -12.62
N THR A 43 9.42 -3.68 -12.13
CA THR A 43 9.42 -4.51 -10.91
C THR A 43 8.95 -3.75 -9.67
N ALA A 44 9.30 -2.46 -9.54
CA ALA A 44 8.88 -1.63 -8.42
C ALA A 44 7.35 -1.44 -8.39
N VAL A 45 6.69 -1.51 -9.55
CA VAL A 45 5.22 -1.48 -9.68
C VAL A 45 4.63 -2.79 -9.15
N TYR A 46 5.20 -3.94 -9.53
CA TYR A 46 4.70 -5.25 -9.08
C TYR A 46 4.83 -5.44 -7.57
N TRP A 47 5.99 -5.10 -7.01
CA TRP A 47 6.22 -5.19 -5.57
C TRP A 47 5.31 -4.21 -4.82
N GLY A 48 5.20 -2.96 -5.28
CA GLY A 48 4.34 -1.96 -4.65
C GLY A 48 2.88 -2.37 -4.62
N THR A 49 2.35 -2.80 -5.76
CA THR A 49 0.96 -3.24 -5.90
C THR A 49 0.66 -4.45 -5.00
N THR A 50 1.57 -5.44 -4.97
CA THR A 50 1.42 -6.63 -4.13
C THR A 50 1.31 -6.27 -2.64
N TRP A 51 2.21 -5.43 -2.13
CA TRP A 51 2.20 -5.04 -0.72
C TRP A 51 1.02 -4.13 -0.36
N ALA A 52 0.64 -3.21 -1.24
CA ALA A 52 -0.53 -2.35 -1.04
C ALA A 52 -1.81 -3.19 -0.95
N ALA A 53 -2.01 -4.14 -1.86
CA ALA A 53 -3.15 -5.02 -1.87
C ALA A 53 -3.22 -5.89 -0.61
N LEU A 54 -2.10 -6.50 -0.20
CA LEU A 54 -2.03 -7.29 1.04
C LEU A 54 -2.34 -6.44 2.28
N GLY A 55 -1.79 -5.23 2.37
CA GLY A 55 -2.04 -4.32 3.48
C GLY A 55 -3.51 -3.92 3.59
N LEU A 56 -4.15 -3.59 2.45
CA LEU A 56 -5.58 -3.30 2.40
C LEU A 56 -6.40 -4.51 2.85
N MET A 57 -6.18 -5.70 2.27
CA MET A 57 -6.91 -6.92 2.64
C MET A 57 -6.77 -7.26 4.14
N ALA A 58 -5.55 -7.14 4.69
CA ALA A 58 -5.29 -7.41 6.11
C ALA A 58 -5.88 -6.35 7.05
N SER A 59 -6.27 -5.19 6.53
CA SER A 59 -6.82 -4.08 7.31
C SER A 59 -8.36 -4.03 7.31
N ILE A 60 -9.01 -4.81 6.44
CA ILE A 60 -10.48 -4.91 6.41
C ILE A 60 -10.93 -5.60 7.71
N PRO A 61 -11.91 -5.04 8.43
CA PRO A 61 -12.45 -5.70 9.62
C PRO A 61 -13.09 -7.04 9.23
N ASP A 62 -12.84 -8.08 10.04
CA ASP A 62 -13.45 -9.39 9.86
C ASP A 62 -14.98 -9.24 9.78
N GLN A 63 -15.58 -9.92 8.79
CA GLN A 63 -17.02 -9.97 8.67
C GLN A 63 -17.60 -10.64 9.94
N PRO A 64 -18.65 -10.08 10.55
CA PRO A 64 -19.32 -10.76 11.65
C PRO A 64 -19.82 -12.12 11.15
N LYS A 65 -19.44 -13.19 11.85
CA LYS A 65 -19.93 -14.55 11.63
C LYS A 65 -21.43 -14.65 11.89
#